data_AF-A0AAV3GRI4-F1
#
_entry.id   AF-A0AAV3GRI4-F1
#
_cell.length_a   1.000
_cell.length_b   1.000
_cell.length_c   1.000
_cell.angle_alpha   90.00
_cell.angle_beta   90.00
_cell.angle_gamma   90.00
#
_symmetry.space_group_name_H-M   'P 1'
#
loop_
_entity.id
_entity.type
_entity.pdbx_description
1 polymer ?
#
loop_
_entity_poly.entity_id
_entity_poly.type
_entity_poly.pdbx_seq_one_letter_code
_entity_poly.pdbx_strand_id
1 'polypeptide(L)'
;MGETGWRATTLNYQWPVAFSLLTFYPFFQLLRGEEINRKIYWVSIPLLIFLTNQEQVNACFFVLTSIVSLYLIVNGRYNYKLSVFSIISLAELIFSLTTPGNALRAAHEINKWFPEYKNFNFLNKLDLGISSFGKPFFLALCQMMLVKR
;
A
#
# COMPACT_ATOMS: atom_id res chain seq x y z
N MET A 1 1.33 2.47 -28.27
CA MET A 1 1.70 2.47 -26.83
C MET A 1 0.66 3.16 -25.92
N GLY A 2 -0.56 3.50 -26.38
CA GLY A 2 -1.55 4.25 -25.57
C GLY A 2 -2.70 3.44 -24.95
N GLU A 3 -3.01 2.25 -25.46
CA GLU A 3 -4.22 1.48 -25.10
C GLU A 3 -4.02 0.52 -23.90
N THR A 4 -2.82 -0.01 -23.68
CA THR A 4 -2.55 -0.96 -22.60
C THR A 4 -2.20 -0.30 -21.27
N GLY A 5 -1.79 0.97 -21.31
CA GLY A 5 -1.41 1.74 -20.13
C GLY A 5 -2.58 1.90 -19.15
N TRP A 6 -3.75 2.33 -19.63
CA TRP A 6 -4.90 2.55 -18.76
C TRP A 6 -5.36 1.26 -18.07
N ARG A 7 -5.36 0.11 -18.76
CA ARG A 7 -5.70 -1.19 -18.15
C ARG A 7 -4.74 -1.55 -17.03
N ALA A 8 -3.44 -1.39 -17.27
CA ALA A 8 -2.42 -1.64 -16.26
C ALA A 8 -2.54 -0.67 -15.08
N THR A 9 -2.80 0.62 -15.35
CA THR A 9 -2.94 1.63 -14.29
C THR A 9 -4.19 1.39 -13.44
N THR A 10 -5.33 1.10 -14.08
CA THR A 10 -6.60 0.87 -13.39
C THR A 10 -6.56 -0.41 -12.56
N LEU A 11 -6.03 -1.51 -13.10
CA LEU A 11 -5.95 -2.79 -12.38
C LEU A 11 -4.93 -2.78 -11.25
N ASN A 12 -3.77 -2.14 -11.41
CA ASN A 12 -2.70 -2.20 -10.42
C ASN A 12 -2.68 -1.04 -9.42
N TYR A 13 -3.39 0.06 -9.68
CA TYR A 13 -3.39 1.21 -8.77
C TYR A 13 -4.81 1.62 -8.37
N GLN A 14 -5.71 1.85 -9.33
CA GLN A 14 -7.04 2.40 -9.03
C GLN A 14 -7.91 1.43 -8.22
N TRP A 15 -8.07 0.18 -8.69
CA TRP A 15 -8.89 -0.83 -8.01
C TRP A 15 -8.36 -1.23 -6.63
N PRO A 16 -7.06 -1.52 -6.46
CA PRO A 16 -6.50 -1.84 -5.15
C PRO A 16 -6.73 -0.73 -4.12
N VAL A 17 -6.55 0.55 -4.51
CA VAL A 17 -6.81 1.69 -3.63
C VAL A 17 -8.30 1.82 -3.31
N ALA A 18 -9.19 1.65 -4.30
CA ALA A 18 -10.64 1.69 -4.04
C ALA A 18 -11.07 0.58 -3.07
N PHE A 19 -10.55 -0.63 -3.26
CA PHE A 19 -10.84 -1.77 -2.41
C PHE A 19 -10.21 -1.64 -1.02
N SER A 20 -9.06 -0.95 -0.88
CA SER A 20 -8.46 -0.70 0.44
C SER A 20 -9.32 0.21 1.29
N LEU A 21 -9.95 1.23 0.67
CA LEU A 21 -10.92 2.09 1.36
C LEU A 21 -12.16 1.30 1.82
N LEU A 22 -12.71 0.42 0.96
CA LEU A 22 -13.87 -0.39 1.34
C LEU A 22 -13.54 -1.42 2.42
N THR A 23 -12.35 -2.02 2.34
CA THR A 23 -11.85 -3.00 3.31
C THR A 23 -11.45 -2.34 4.64
N PHE A 24 -11.14 -1.04 4.63
CA PHE A 24 -10.93 -0.25 5.84
C PHE A 24 -12.23 0.10 6.57
N TYR A 25 -13.39 0.03 5.91
CA TYR A 25 -14.66 0.46 6.48
C TYR A 25 -15.01 -0.18 7.84
N PRO A 26 -14.80 -1.49 8.11
CA PRO A 26 -15.01 -2.07 9.43
C PRO A 26 -14.19 -1.40 10.55
N PHE A 27 -12.98 -0.93 10.25
CA PHE A 27 -12.16 -0.16 11.21
C PHE A 27 -12.79 1.21 11.47
N PHE A 28 -13.25 1.87 10.41
CA PHE A 28 -13.93 3.16 10.50
C PHE A 28 -15.23 3.10 11.31
N GLN A 29 -16.01 2.02 11.19
CA GLN A 29 -17.20 1.82 12.01
C GLN A 29 -16.89 1.77 13.51
N LEU A 30 -15.84 1.02 13.92
CA LEU A 30 -15.43 0.98 15.32
C LEU A 30 -14.91 2.32 15.84
N LEU A 31 -14.17 3.08 15.00
CA LEU A 31 -13.75 4.44 15.33
C LEU A 31 -14.95 5.34 15.64
N ARG A 32 -16.05 5.20 14.89
CA ARG A 32 -17.32 5.90 15.12
C ARG A 32 -18.15 5.37 16.28
N GLY A 33 -17.78 4.22 16.86
CA GLY A 33 -18.57 3.55 17.90
C GLY A 33 -19.78 2.79 17.39
N GLU A 34 -19.79 2.49 16.10
CA GLU A 34 -20.78 1.62 15.48
C GLU A 34 -20.32 0.16 15.55
N GLU A 35 -21.27 -0.77 15.49
CA GLU A 35 -20.96 -2.18 15.32
C GLU A 35 -20.51 -2.49 13.89
N ILE A 36 -19.64 -3.50 13.75
CA ILE A 36 -19.18 -3.97 12.44
C ILE A 36 -20.34 -4.57 11.66
N ASN A 37 -20.65 -4.00 10.50
CA ASN A 37 -21.67 -4.53 9.61
C ASN A 37 -21.20 -5.86 8.99
N ARG A 38 -21.92 -6.95 9.29
CA ARG A 38 -21.57 -8.30 8.83
C ARG A 38 -21.51 -8.41 7.31
N LYS A 39 -22.40 -7.73 6.57
CA LYS A 39 -22.41 -7.79 5.10
C LYS A 39 -21.12 -7.19 4.52
N ILE A 40 -20.75 -6.00 5.03
CA ILE A 40 -19.52 -5.32 4.59
C ILE A 40 -18.31 -6.14 4.99
N TYR A 41 -18.27 -6.65 6.23
CA TYR A 41 -17.18 -7.50 6.71
C TYR A 41 -16.89 -8.69 5.77
N TRP A 42 -17.93 -9.44 5.36
CA TRP A 42 -17.74 -10.59 4.48
C TRP A 42 -17.36 -10.20 3.05
N VAL A 43 -17.88 -9.08 2.53
CA VAL A 43 -17.48 -8.53 1.22
C VAL A 43 -16.04 -8.01 1.25
N SER A 44 -15.57 -7.48 2.36
CA SER A 44 -14.21 -6.96 2.52
C SER A 44 -13.13 -8.06 2.43
N ILE A 45 -13.44 -9.33 2.75
CA ILE A 45 -12.44 -10.42 2.71
C ILE A 45 -11.92 -10.70 1.29
N PRO A 46 -12.76 -10.99 0.27
CA PRO A 46 -12.24 -11.23 -1.09
C PRO A 46 -11.59 -9.97 -1.68
N LEU A 47 -12.07 -8.78 -1.32
CA LEU A 47 -11.46 -7.52 -1.75
C LEU A 47 -10.08 -7.31 -1.13
N LEU A 48 -9.89 -7.73 0.12
CA LEU A 48 -8.60 -7.73 0.78
C LEU A 48 -7.60 -8.56 -0.02
N ILE A 49 -7.96 -9.78 -0.43
CA ILE A 49 -7.05 -10.63 -1.22
C ILE A 49 -6.63 -9.90 -2.51
N PHE A 50 -7.56 -9.23 -3.19
CA PHE A 50 -7.22 -8.48 -4.40
C PHE A 50 -6.26 -7.32 -4.13
N LEU A 51 -6.54 -6.49 -3.11
CA LEU A 51 -5.72 -5.31 -2.85
C LEU A 51 -4.33 -5.66 -2.29
N THR A 52 -4.23 -6.75 -1.53
CA THR A 52 -2.96 -7.16 -0.89
C THR A 52 -1.92 -7.64 -1.89
N ASN A 53 -2.34 -8.05 -3.09
CA ASN A 53 -1.45 -8.39 -4.20
C ASN A 53 -0.60 -7.19 -4.67
N GLN A 54 -1.07 -5.96 -4.42
CA GLN A 54 -0.29 -4.75 -4.73
C GLN A 54 0.52 -4.31 -3.52
N GLU A 55 1.81 -4.64 -3.53
CA GLU A 55 2.76 -4.47 -2.41
C GLU A 55 2.70 -3.07 -1.77
N GLN A 56 2.71 -2.00 -2.57
CA GLN A 56 2.70 -0.63 -2.06
C GLN A 56 1.37 -0.29 -1.36
N VAL A 57 0.24 -0.71 -1.95
CA VAL A 57 -1.09 -0.48 -1.38
C VAL A 57 -1.26 -1.31 -0.12
N ASN A 58 -0.80 -2.57 -0.13
CA ASN A 58 -0.84 -3.45 1.03
C ASN A 58 0.01 -2.91 2.19
N ALA A 59 1.22 -2.40 1.91
CA ALA A 59 2.08 -1.79 2.93
C ALA A 59 1.41 -0.57 3.59
N CYS A 60 0.82 0.33 2.80
CA CYS A 60 0.06 1.47 3.33
C CYS A 60 -1.16 1.02 4.14
N PHE A 61 -1.91 0.04 3.64
CA PHE A 61 -3.07 -0.52 4.31
C PHE A 61 -2.68 -1.12 5.67
N PHE A 62 -1.65 -1.98 5.70
CA PHE A 62 -1.15 -2.62 6.92
C PHE A 62 -0.75 -1.62 8.00
N VAL A 63 0.01 -0.57 7.63
CA VAL A 63 0.44 0.47 8.57
C VAL A 63 -0.77 1.22 9.14
N LEU A 64 -1.70 1.64 8.27
CA LEU A 64 -2.90 2.35 8.70
C LEU A 64 -3.76 1.51 9.64
N THR A 65 -4.05 0.25 9.27
CA THR A 65 -4.85 -0.64 10.11
C THR A 65 -4.15 -1.00 11.41
N SER A 66 -2.81 -1.08 11.43
CA SER A 66 -2.02 -1.31 12.64
C SER A 66 -2.11 -0.14 13.62
N ILE A 67 -1.96 1.10 13.12
CA ILE A 67 -2.11 2.31 13.94
C ILE A 67 -3.53 2.40 14.53
N VAL A 68 -4.55 2.18 13.69
CA VAL A 68 -5.95 2.21 14.14
C VAL A 68 -6.25 1.10 15.12
N SER A 69 -5.73 -0.11 14.90
CA SER A 69 -5.89 -1.23 15.82
C SER A 69 -5.26 -0.91 17.18
N LEU A 70 -4.04 -0.38 17.19
CA LEU A 70 -3.36 0.04 18.42
C LEU A 70 -4.17 1.10 19.17
N TYR A 71 -4.66 2.11 18.47
CA TYR A 71 -5.54 3.13 19.05
C TYR A 71 -6.81 2.51 19.68
N LEU A 72 -7.48 1.60 18.97
CA LEU A 72 -8.68 0.93 19.48
C LEU A 72 -8.38 0.02 20.68
N ILE A 73 -7.21 -0.63 20.72
CA ILE A 73 -6.76 -1.47 21.84
C ILE A 73 -6.53 -0.62 23.08
N VAL A 74 -5.77 0.48 22.96
CA VAL A 74 -5.48 1.39 24.08
C VAL A 74 -6.77 1.97 24.68
N ASN A 75 -7.79 2.20 23.86
CA ASN A 75 -9.09 2.70 24.31
C ASN A 75 -10.09 1.61 24.74
N GLY A 76 -9.71 0.32 24.75
CA GLY A 76 -10.59 -0.78 25.16
C GLY A 76 -11.77 -1.05 24.19
N ARG A 77 -11.69 -0.57 22.96
CA ARG A 77 -12.76 -0.65 21.93
C ARG A 77 -12.42 -1.59 20.78
N TYR A 78 -11.33 -2.35 20.91
CA TYR A 78 -10.87 -3.25 19.86
C TYR A 78 -11.77 -4.48 19.73
N ASN A 79 -12.14 -4.81 18.50
CA ASN A 79 -12.85 -6.04 18.17
C ASN A 79 -11.89 -7.01 17.48
N TYR A 80 -11.75 -8.22 18.03
CA TYR A 80 -10.84 -9.24 17.50
C TYR A 80 -11.12 -9.60 16.03
N LYS A 81 -12.35 -9.39 15.52
CA LYS A 81 -12.67 -9.61 14.11
C LYS A 81 -11.80 -8.79 13.16
N LEU A 82 -11.31 -7.62 13.58
CA LEU A 82 -10.42 -6.81 12.77
C LEU A 82 -9.03 -7.45 12.56
N SER A 83 -8.62 -8.35 13.46
CA SER A 83 -7.31 -9.03 13.36
C SER A 83 -7.17 -9.82 12.06
N VAL A 84 -8.26 -10.36 11.51
CA VAL A 84 -8.25 -11.12 10.25
C VAL A 84 -7.68 -10.28 9.10
N PHE A 85 -8.05 -9.00 9.01
CA PHE A 85 -7.54 -8.11 7.95
C PHE A 85 -6.03 -7.87 8.10
N SER A 86 -5.57 -7.59 9.31
CA SER A 86 -4.15 -7.34 9.59
C SER A 86 -3.30 -8.60 9.39
N ILE A 87 -3.81 -9.78 9.75
CA ILE A 87 -3.10 -11.06 9.58
C ILE A 87 -2.95 -11.40 8.10
N ILE A 88 -4.02 -11.30 7.30
CA ILE A 88 -3.95 -11.58 5.87
C ILE A 88 -3.01 -10.59 5.17
N SER A 89 -3.13 -9.30 5.48
CA SER A 89 -2.25 -8.26 4.95
C SER A 89 -0.78 -8.51 5.28
N LEU A 90 -0.46 -8.90 6.53
CA LEU A 90 0.89 -9.25 6.95
C LEU A 90 1.42 -10.52 6.24
N ALA A 91 0.58 -11.55 6.14
CA ALA A 91 0.95 -12.80 5.46
C ALA A 91 1.31 -12.56 4.00
N GLU A 92 0.53 -11.73 3.30
CA GLU A 92 0.80 -11.32 1.92
C GLU A 92 2.06 -10.47 1.81
N LEU A 93 2.32 -9.55 2.74
CA LEU A 93 3.59 -8.80 2.77
C LEU A 93 4.80 -9.73 2.92
N ILE A 94 4.72 -10.70 3.85
CA ILE A 94 5.79 -11.69 4.04
C ILE A 94 5.97 -12.53 2.77
N PHE A 95 4.88 -12.98 2.16
CA PHE A 95 4.90 -13.73 0.92
C PHE A 95 5.58 -12.93 -0.21
N SER A 96 5.21 -11.67 -0.39
CA SER A 96 5.80 -10.81 -1.42
C SER A 96 7.30 -10.56 -1.19
N LEU A 97 7.70 -10.32 0.06
CA LEU A 97 9.11 -10.09 0.41
C LEU A 97 9.98 -11.36 0.27
N THR A 98 9.39 -12.54 0.45
CA THR A 98 10.12 -13.83 0.40
C THR A 98 10.10 -14.49 -0.98
N THR A 99 9.29 -13.99 -1.91
CA THR A 99 9.18 -14.57 -3.25
C THR A 99 10.48 -14.36 -4.05
N PRO A 100 11.14 -15.44 -4.52
CA PRO A 100 12.46 -15.33 -5.19
C PRO A 100 12.39 -14.58 -6.52
N GLY A 101 11.22 -14.56 -7.16
CA GLY A 101 10.98 -13.82 -8.40
C GLY A 101 11.24 -12.32 -8.26
N ASN A 102 10.97 -11.74 -7.09
CA ASN A 102 11.22 -10.32 -6.84
C ASN A 102 12.72 -9.99 -6.85
N ALA A 103 13.55 -10.86 -6.26
CA ALA A 103 15.00 -10.70 -6.28
C ALA A 103 15.59 -10.89 -7.69
N LEU A 104 15.10 -11.89 -8.44
CA LEU A 104 15.54 -12.14 -9.81
C LEU A 104 15.15 -10.99 -10.76
N ARG A 105 13.93 -10.48 -10.64
CA ARG A 105 13.45 -9.33 -11.43
C ARG A 105 14.25 -8.08 -11.11
N ALA A 106 14.47 -7.79 -9.82
CA ALA A 106 15.29 -6.66 -9.41
C ALA A 106 16.72 -6.76 -9.95
N ALA A 107 17.35 -7.94 -9.88
CA ALA A 107 18.67 -8.16 -10.46
C ALA A 107 18.68 -7.95 -11.98
N HIS A 108 17.67 -8.44 -12.70
CA HIS A 108 17.56 -8.24 -14.14
C HIS A 108 17.36 -6.76 -14.50
N GLU A 109 16.48 -6.04 -13.78
CA GLU A 109 16.22 -4.61 -14.00
C GLU A 109 17.46 -3.76 -13.70
N ILE A 110 18.17 -4.02 -12.59
CA ILE A 110 19.41 -3.33 -12.26
C ILE A 110 20.45 -3.55 -13.36
N ASN A 111 20.66 -4.79 -13.81
CA ASN A 111 21.62 -5.09 -14.86
C ASN A 111 21.30 -4.43 -16.21
N LYS A 112 20.00 -4.29 -16.52
CA LYS A 112 19.54 -3.78 -17.80
C LYS A 112 19.47 -2.26 -17.85
N TRP A 113 18.97 -1.64 -16.78
CA TRP A 113 18.58 -0.23 -16.78
C TRP A 113 19.50 0.66 -15.95
N PHE A 114 20.08 0.15 -14.85
CA PHE A 114 20.95 0.95 -14.00
C PHE A 114 22.03 0.13 -13.28
N PRO A 115 23.07 -0.35 -14.00
CA PRO A 115 24.07 -1.28 -13.45
C PRO A 115 24.85 -0.73 -12.25
N GLU A 116 25.06 0.59 -12.20
CA GLU A 116 25.78 1.28 -11.13
C GLU A 116 25.10 1.13 -9.76
N TYR A 117 23.79 0.87 -9.73
CA TYR A 117 23.03 0.62 -8.50
C TYR A 117 23.58 -0.55 -7.67
N LYS A 118 24.28 -1.49 -8.31
CA LYS A 118 24.97 -2.60 -7.60
C LYS A 118 26.04 -2.11 -6.63
N ASN A 119 26.72 -1.01 -6.97
CA ASN A 119 27.82 -0.47 -6.20
C ASN A 119 27.35 0.50 -5.11
N PHE A 120 26.05 0.73 -4.99
CA PHE A 120 25.51 1.67 -4.02
C PHE A 120 25.46 1.06 -2.62
N ASN A 121 25.99 1.81 -1.66
CA ASN A 121 25.77 1.55 -0.24
C ASN A 121 24.33 1.92 0.16
N PHE A 122 23.97 1.66 1.41
CA PHE A 122 22.63 1.95 1.92
C PHE A 122 22.25 3.44 1.82
N LEU A 123 23.18 4.36 2.13
CA LEU A 123 22.93 5.81 2.09
C LEU A 123 22.66 6.28 0.66
N ASN A 124 23.42 5.78 -0.32
CA ASN A 124 23.22 6.10 -1.73
C ASN A 124 21.85 5.63 -2.21
N LYS A 125 21.40 4.44 -1.79
CA LYS A 125 20.05 3.92 -2.13
C LYS A 125 18.94 4.76 -1.49
N LEU A 126 19.14 5.18 -0.25
CA LEU A 126 18.19 6.02 0.48
C LEU A 126 18.10 7.41 -0.15
N ASP A 127 19.23 8.03 -0.48
CA ASP A 127 19.29 9.32 -1.19
C ASP A 127 18.62 9.22 -2.57
N LEU A 128 18.88 8.13 -3.32
CA LEU A 128 18.21 7.89 -4.59
C LEU A 128 16.68 7.80 -4.44
N GLY A 129 16.21 7.11 -3.39
CA GLY A 129 14.79 6.98 -3.08
C GLY A 129 14.16 8.34 -2.76
N ILE A 130 14.79 9.12 -1.88
CA ILE A 130 14.34 10.47 -1.51
C ILE A 130 14.34 11.40 -2.73
N SER A 131 15.40 11.39 -3.53
CA SER A 131 15.53 12.24 -4.71
C SER A 131 14.51 11.88 -5.80
N SER A 132 14.23 10.59 -5.98
CA SER A 132 13.25 10.09 -6.97
C SER A 132 11.81 10.46 -6.61
N PHE A 133 11.47 10.48 -5.32
CA PHE A 133 10.17 10.95 -4.84
C PHE A 133 10.10 12.48 -4.72
N GLY A 134 11.16 13.10 -4.18
CA GLY A 134 11.19 14.49 -3.75
C GLY A 134 11.12 15.48 -4.91
N LYS A 135 11.79 15.21 -6.04
CA LYS A 135 11.73 16.08 -7.22
C LYS A 135 10.31 16.24 -7.78
N PRO A 136 9.59 15.16 -8.15
CA PRO A 136 8.23 15.29 -8.66
C PRO A 136 7.25 15.81 -7.59
N PHE A 137 7.40 15.43 -6.32
CA PHE A 137 6.54 15.94 -5.24
C PHE A 137 6.69 17.45 -5.04
N PHE A 138 7.93 17.96 -5.00
CA PHE A 138 8.19 19.39 -4.84
C PHE A 138 7.73 20.20 -6.05
N LEU A 139 7.95 19.69 -7.27
CA LEU A 139 7.46 20.31 -8.50
C LEU A 139 5.92 20.38 -8.54
N ALA A 140 5.23 19.30 -8.16
CA ALA A 140 3.77 19.27 -8.08
C ALA A 140 3.23 20.24 -7.02
N LEU A 141 3.88 20.33 -5.85
CA LEU A 141 3.52 21.28 -4.79
C LEU A 141 3.69 22.73 -5.27
N CYS A 142 4.81 23.06 -5.91
CA CYS A 142 5.06 24.38 -6.48
C CYS A 142 4.04 24.73 -7.57
N GLN A 143 3.68 23.79 -8.45
CA GLN A 143 2.64 24.00 -9.47
C GLN A 143 1.27 24.25 -8.84
N MET A 144 0.87 23.50 -7.81
CA MET A 144 -0.37 23.75 -7.08
C MET A 144 -0.40 25.11 -6.38
N MET A 145 0.73 25.59 -5.88
CA MET A 145 0.84 26.93 -5.28
C MET A 145 0.80 28.07 -6.31
N LEU A 146 1.25 27.83 -7.55
CA LEU A 146 1.24 28.82 -8.63
C LEU A 146 -0.12 28.94 -9.33
N VAL A 147 -0.94 27.88 -9.36
CA VAL A 147 -2.29 27.90 -9.96
C VAL A 147 -3.33 28.60 -9.06
N LYS A 148 -2.96 28.98 -7.84
CA LYS A 148 -3.83 29.72 -6.90
C LYS A 148 -3.74 31.25 -7.01
N ARG A 149 -3.25 31.81 -8.11
CA ARG A 149 -3.25 33.25 -8.39
C ARG A 149 -4.04 33.60 -9.64
#